data_AF-A0A3B6KT34-F1
#
_entry.id   AF-A0A3B6KT34-F1
#
_cell.length_a   1.000
_cell.length_b   1.000
_cell.length_c   1.000
_cell.angle_alpha   90.00
_cell.angle_beta   90.00
_cell.angle_gamma   90.00
#
_symmetry.space_group_name_H-M   'P 1'
#
loop_
_entity.id
_entity.type
_entity.pdbx_description
1 polymer ?
#
loop_
_entity_poly.entity_id
_entity_poly.type
_entity_poly.pdbx_seq_one_letter_code
_entity_poly.pdbx_strand_id
1 'polypeptide(L)'
;MAARRAEDEPPPFTHEDNRRFLQMLRDKKQMLGIGSPKVEVQFQDLTVETHVRIGRRELPTLPNCVVNAAQELASHSHMCTPRKRAVKIINGASGTIRPSRMTLLLGAPGSGKTTFLKALAGKLDLSLKRKGKVMYNGDEVNSSTPQHMHAYISQYDLHHAEMTVRETIDFASNMLGTDNE
;
A
#
# COMPACT_ATOMS: atom_id res chain seq x y z
N MET A 1 20.77 39.19 11.09
CA MET A 1 19.44 38.90 10.51
C MET A 1 19.35 39.61 9.17
N ALA A 2 19.71 38.94 8.08
CA ALA A 2 19.61 39.52 6.73
C ALA A 2 18.34 38.98 6.07
N ALA A 3 17.42 39.87 5.74
CA ALA A 3 16.20 39.56 4.99
C ALA A 3 16.60 39.06 3.59
N ARG A 4 16.33 37.78 3.29
CA ARG A 4 16.45 37.25 1.93
C ARG A 4 15.41 37.97 1.04
N ARG A 5 15.88 38.57 -0.05
CA ARG A 5 15.05 39.25 -1.05
C ARG A 5 14.09 38.25 -1.69
N ALA A 6 12.85 38.67 -1.92
CA ALA A 6 11.82 37.90 -2.61
C ALA A 6 12.07 37.69 -4.12
N GLU A 7 13.24 38.06 -4.65
CA GLU A 7 13.59 37.93 -6.08
C GLU A 7 14.38 36.66 -6.42
N ASP A 8 14.71 35.82 -5.43
CA ASP A 8 15.45 34.56 -5.62
C ASP A 8 14.54 33.32 -5.69
N GLU A 9 13.21 33.49 -5.70
CA GLU A 9 12.30 32.33 -5.77
C GLU A 9 12.23 31.83 -7.22
N PRO A 10 12.65 30.57 -7.51
CA PRO A 10 12.60 30.04 -8.86
C PRO A 10 11.15 30.03 -9.37
N PRO A 11 10.92 30.27 -10.67
CA PRO A 11 9.57 30.31 -11.22
C PRO A 11 8.82 28.99 -10.92
N PRO A 12 7.50 29.07 -10.71
CA PRO A 12 6.70 27.87 -10.42
C PRO A 12 6.82 26.88 -11.58
N PHE A 13 6.98 25.60 -11.25
CA PHE A 13 7.10 24.54 -12.24
C PHE A 13 5.90 24.52 -13.18
N THR A 14 6.17 24.59 -14.48
CA THR A 14 5.14 24.55 -15.52
C THR A 14 4.89 23.11 -15.99
N HIS A 15 3.76 22.90 -16.67
CA HIS A 15 3.49 21.62 -17.33
C HIS A 15 4.57 21.27 -18.38
N GLU A 16 5.18 22.28 -19.01
CA GLU A 16 6.28 22.05 -19.95
C GLU A 16 7.54 21.53 -19.25
N ASP A 17 7.86 22.07 -18.07
CA ASP A 17 9.01 21.64 -17.28
C ASP A 17 8.87 20.17 -16.85
N ASN A 18 7.67 19.78 -16.39
CA ASN A 18 7.37 18.39 -16.06
C ASN A 18 7.52 17.46 -17.28
N ARG A 19 7.04 17.90 -18.45
CA ARG A 19 7.17 17.12 -19.69
C ARG A 19 8.64 16.96 -20.07
N ARG A 20 9.44 18.02 -20.01
CA ARG A 20 10.89 18.00 -20.28
C ARG A 20 11.61 17.09 -19.29
N PHE A 21 11.26 17.16 -18.00
CA PHE A 21 11.82 16.29 -16.97
C PHE A 21 11.52 14.81 -17.25
N LEU A 22 10.27 14.46 -17.58
CA LEU A 22 9.88 13.10 -17.91
C LEU A 22 10.56 12.58 -19.21
N GLN A 23 10.77 13.46 -20.19
CA GLN A 23 11.54 13.15 -21.40
C GLN A 23 13.00 12.87 -21.06
N MET A 24 13.64 13.76 -20.29
CA MET A 24 15.02 13.56 -19.81
C MET A 24 15.18 12.23 -19.07
N LEU A 25 14.24 11.85 -18.20
CA LEU A 25 14.28 10.56 -17.50
C LEU A 25 14.18 9.37 -18.46
N ARG A 26 13.34 9.47 -19.48
CA ARG A 26 13.20 8.42 -20.52
C ARG A 26 14.50 8.28 -21.31
N ASP A 27 15.08 9.39 -21.74
CA ASP A 27 16.29 9.40 -22.57
C ASP A 27 17.48 8.86 -21.79
N LYS A 28 17.65 9.29 -20.53
CA LYS A 28 18.69 8.75 -19.63
C LYS A 28 18.53 7.24 -19.44
N LYS A 29 17.30 6.76 -19.24
CA LYS A 29 17.03 5.32 -19.09
C LYS A 29 17.43 4.54 -20.35
N GLN A 30 17.16 5.09 -21.52
CA GLN A 30 17.53 4.49 -22.81
C GLN A 30 19.04 4.51 -23.03
N MET A 31 19.72 5.60 -22.69
CA MET A 31 21.18 5.73 -22.76
C MET A 31 21.89 4.71 -21.86
N LEU A 32 21.37 4.47 -20.65
CA LEU A 32 21.93 3.51 -19.71
C LEU A 32 21.60 2.04 -20.06
N GLY A 33 20.85 1.79 -21.13
CA GLY A 33 20.42 0.44 -21.51
C GLY A 33 19.52 -0.23 -20.45
N ILE A 34 18.96 0.54 -19.51
CA ILE A 34 18.08 0.01 -18.47
C ILE A 34 16.74 -0.32 -19.13
N GLY A 35 16.50 -1.61 -19.36
CA GLY A 35 15.25 -2.10 -19.94
C GLY A 35 14.00 -1.61 -19.17
N SER A 36 12.84 -1.64 -19.82
CA SER A 36 11.58 -1.46 -19.10
C SER A 36 11.43 -2.55 -18.03
N PRO A 37 10.97 -2.22 -16.81
CA PRO A 37 10.73 -3.23 -15.79
C PRO A 37 9.68 -4.21 -16.35
N LYS A 38 10.07 -5.49 -16.43
CA LYS A 38 9.25 -6.58 -16.98
C LYS A 38 8.44 -7.28 -15.90
N VAL A 39 8.09 -6.60 -14.82
CA VAL A 39 7.36 -7.21 -13.70
C VAL A 39 5.90 -7.43 -14.12
N GLU A 40 5.53 -8.68 -14.34
CA GLU A 40 4.15 -9.11 -14.51
C GLU A 40 3.60 -9.58 -13.16
N VAL A 41 2.41 -9.11 -12.79
CA VAL A 41 1.73 -9.55 -11.55
C VAL A 41 0.53 -10.40 -11.93
N GLN A 42 0.52 -11.66 -11.48
CA GLN A 42 -0.62 -12.56 -11.66
C GLN A 42 -1.25 -12.84 -10.29
N PHE A 43 -2.56 -12.92 -10.22
CA PHE A 43 -3.28 -13.30 -9.02
C PHE A 43 -4.36 -14.33 -9.38
N GLN A 44 -4.48 -15.36 -8.54
CA GLN A 44 -5.38 -16.50 -8.76
C GLN A 44 -6.18 -16.78 -7.49
N ASP A 45 -7.50 -16.80 -7.62
CA ASP A 45 -8.48 -17.05 -6.57
C ASP A 45 -8.25 -16.23 -5.29
N LEU A 46 -7.77 -14.99 -5.48
CA LEU A 46 -7.41 -14.10 -4.41
C LEU A 46 -8.65 -13.76 -3.58
N THR A 47 -8.64 -14.22 -2.34
CA THR A 47 -9.73 -14.02 -1.38
C THR A 47 -9.15 -13.42 -0.11
N VAL A 48 -9.74 -12.34 0.38
CA VAL A 48 -9.34 -11.70 1.63
C VAL A 48 -10.52 -11.71 2.57
N GLU A 49 -10.33 -12.32 3.73
CA GLU A 49 -11.38 -12.52 4.73
C GLU A 49 -10.99 -11.87 6.06
N THR A 50 -11.97 -11.30 6.75
CA THR A 50 -11.84 -10.78 8.11
C THR A 50 -12.83 -11.47 9.03
N HIS A 51 -12.46 -11.68 10.29
CA HIS A 51 -13.36 -12.22 11.31
C HIS A 51 -13.94 -11.06 12.10
N VAL A 52 -15.14 -10.63 11.71
CA VAL A 52 -15.84 -9.53 12.38
C VAL A 52 -16.81 -10.11 13.42
N ARG A 53 -16.88 -9.47 14.59
CA ARG A 53 -17.93 -9.73 15.58
C ARG A 53 -19.19 -9.03 15.09
N ILE A 54 -20.13 -9.77 14.51
CA ILE A 54 -21.38 -9.19 13.99
C ILE A 54 -22.40 -9.09 15.13
N GLY A 55 -22.80 -7.88 15.47
CA GLY A 55 -23.86 -7.54 16.42
C GLY A 55 -24.12 -6.02 16.39
N ARG A 56 -25.28 -5.55 16.88
CA ARG A 56 -25.70 -4.12 16.87
C ARG A 56 -24.84 -3.17 17.74
N ARG A 57 -23.59 -3.52 18.04
CA ARG A 57 -22.72 -2.90 19.04
C ARG A 57 -21.44 -2.29 18.45
N GLU A 58 -21.50 -1.86 17.19
CA GLU A 58 -20.33 -1.39 16.44
C GLU A 58 -19.81 -0.02 16.88
N LEU A 59 -20.57 0.71 17.71
CA LEU A 59 -20.08 1.91 18.37
C LEU A 59 -19.76 1.60 19.85
N PRO A 60 -18.57 1.96 20.35
CA PRO A 60 -18.23 1.89 21.76
C PRO A 60 -19.04 2.94 22.53
N THR A 61 -20.31 2.65 22.76
CA THR A 61 -21.10 3.36 23.74
C THR A 61 -20.81 2.77 25.11
N LEU A 62 -20.84 3.59 26.15
CA LEU A 62 -20.65 3.17 27.55
C LEU A 62 -21.40 1.86 27.90
N PRO A 63 -22.68 1.67 27.53
CA PRO A 63 -23.37 0.40 27.78
C PRO A 63 -22.78 -0.78 26.99
N ASN A 64 -22.35 -0.58 25.74
CA ASN A 64 -21.72 -1.63 24.94
C ASN A 64 -20.38 -2.06 25.53
N CYS A 65 -19.61 -1.13 26.12
CA CYS A 65 -18.35 -1.46 26.80
C CYS A 65 -18.57 -2.37 28.02
N VAL A 66 -19.56 -2.06 28.86
CA VAL A 66 -19.88 -2.86 30.05
C VAL A 66 -20.33 -4.27 29.65
N VAL A 67 -21.21 -4.39 28.65
CA VAL A 67 -21.68 -5.72 28.22
C VAL A 67 -20.57 -6.50 27.53
N ASN A 68 -19.68 -5.85 26.77
CA ASN A 68 -18.53 -6.52 26.17
C ASN A 68 -17.55 -7.03 27.26
N ALA A 69 -17.27 -6.25 28.30
CA ALA A 69 -16.42 -6.65 29.42
C ALA A 69 -17.04 -7.82 30.22
N ALA A 70 -18.34 -7.74 30.52
CA ALA A 70 -19.07 -8.84 31.16
C ALA A 70 -19.06 -10.11 30.30
N GLN A 71 -19.19 -9.97 28.98
CA GLN A 71 -19.14 -11.09 28.05
C GLN A 71 -17.74 -11.69 27.92
N GLU A 72 -16.67 -10.91 28.01
CA GLU A 72 -15.29 -11.44 28.07
C GLU A 72 -15.03 -12.21 29.36
N LEU A 73 -15.51 -11.72 30.51
CA LEU A 73 -15.43 -12.46 31.79
C LEU A 73 -16.26 -13.75 31.75
N ALA A 74 -17.45 -13.74 31.15
CA ALA A 74 -18.26 -14.94 30.95
C ALA A 74 -17.70 -15.89 29.88
N SER A 75 -16.85 -15.40 28.98
CA SER A 75 -16.10 -16.25 28.03
C SER A 75 -14.98 -17.01 28.74
N HIS A 76 -14.38 -16.40 29.79
CA HIS A 76 -13.37 -17.04 30.64
C HIS A 76 -13.94 -18.19 31.47
N SER A 77 -15.25 -18.16 31.78
CA SER A 77 -15.96 -19.26 32.46
C SER A 77 -16.52 -20.33 31.51
N HIS A 78 -16.05 -20.40 30.26
CA HIS A 78 -16.43 -21.41 29.26
C HIS A 78 -17.91 -21.43 28.82
N MET A 79 -18.76 -20.50 29.28
CA MET A 79 -20.20 -20.55 29.02
C MET A 79 -20.65 -19.87 27.70
N CYS A 80 -19.90 -18.90 27.19
CA CYS A 80 -20.35 -18.08 26.05
C CYS A 80 -19.24 -17.78 25.03
N THR A 81 -19.13 -18.58 23.96
CA THR A 81 -18.25 -18.24 22.82
C THR A 81 -18.83 -17.08 22.00
N PRO A 82 -18.08 -15.98 21.79
CA PRO A 82 -18.53 -14.88 20.95
C PRO A 82 -18.64 -15.31 19.47
N ARG A 83 -19.80 -15.08 18.85
CA ARG A 83 -20.06 -15.45 17.46
C ARG A 83 -19.32 -14.52 16.50
N LYS A 84 -18.10 -14.90 16.10
CA LYS A 84 -17.37 -14.27 14.99
C LYS A 84 -17.93 -14.80 13.67
N ARG A 85 -18.16 -13.92 12.70
CA ARG A 85 -18.53 -14.31 11.33
C ARG A 85 -17.41 -13.88 10.39
N ALA A 86 -17.03 -14.78 9.49
CA ALA A 86 -16.08 -14.47 8.44
C ALA A 86 -16.78 -13.61 7.37
N VAL A 87 -16.29 -12.41 7.14
CA VAL A 87 -16.72 -11.52 6.07
C VAL A 87 -15.62 -11.48 5.02
N LYS A 88 -15.98 -11.75 3.77
CA LYS A 88 -15.05 -11.67 2.64
C LYS A 88 -15.04 -10.24 2.09
N ILE A 89 -13.88 -9.61 2.09
CA ILE A 89 -13.65 -8.28 1.49
C ILE A 89 -13.39 -8.43 -0.01
N ILE A 90 -12.60 -9.44 -0.38
CA ILE A 90 -12.30 -9.82 -1.76
C ILE A 90 -12.69 -11.28 -1.90
N ASN A 91 -13.39 -11.64 -2.98
CA ASN A 91 -13.96 -12.97 -3.16
C ASN A 91 -13.53 -13.56 -4.51
N GLY A 92 -12.49 -14.40 -4.51
CA GLY A 92 -12.05 -15.18 -5.67
C GLY A 92 -11.61 -14.34 -6.87
N ALA A 93 -10.88 -13.25 -6.66
CA ALA A 93 -10.39 -12.42 -7.76
C ALA A 93 -9.22 -13.09 -8.49
N SER A 94 -9.28 -13.14 -9.83
CA SER A 94 -8.22 -13.71 -10.68
C SER A 94 -7.91 -12.77 -11.84
N GLY A 95 -6.64 -12.65 -12.24
CA GLY A 95 -6.23 -11.77 -13.34
C GLY A 95 -4.73 -11.51 -13.42
N THR A 96 -4.35 -10.68 -14.40
CA THR A 96 -2.95 -10.38 -14.72
C THR A 96 -2.73 -8.90 -15.03
N ILE A 97 -1.76 -8.30 -14.36
CA ILE A 97 -1.25 -6.95 -14.60
C ILE A 97 0.04 -7.09 -15.40
N ARG A 98 -0.03 -6.77 -16.70
CA ARG A 98 1.13 -6.82 -17.59
C ARG A 98 2.07 -5.63 -17.35
N PRO A 99 3.38 -5.81 -17.58
CA PRO A 99 4.35 -4.72 -17.52
C PRO A 99 4.11 -3.68 -18.61
N SER A 100 4.75 -2.51 -18.46
CA SER A 100 4.76 -1.41 -19.44
C SER A 100 3.37 -0.81 -19.77
N ARG A 101 2.37 -1.01 -18.92
CA ARG A 101 1.05 -0.38 -19.03
C ARG A 101 0.54 0.07 -17.66
N MET A 102 -0.24 1.14 -17.65
CA MET A 102 -0.98 1.57 -16.47
C MET A 102 -2.27 0.75 -16.34
N THR A 103 -2.54 0.21 -15.16
CA THR A 103 -3.79 -0.51 -14.85
C THR A 103 -4.61 0.30 -13.84
N LEU A 104 -5.83 0.66 -14.21
CA LEU A 104 -6.73 1.45 -13.37
C LEU A 104 -7.72 0.54 -12.63
N LEU A 105 -7.75 0.63 -11.30
CA LEU A 105 -8.68 -0.09 -10.45
C LEU A 105 -9.84 0.82 -10.02
N LEU A 106 -11.05 0.56 -10.52
CA LEU A 106 -12.25 1.33 -10.20
C LEU A 106 -13.24 0.51 -9.37
N GLY A 107 -13.98 1.20 -8.50
CA GLY A 107 -15.01 0.60 -7.65
C GLY A 107 -15.59 1.60 -6.68
N ALA A 108 -16.81 1.34 -6.20
CA ALA A 108 -17.49 2.19 -5.23
C ALA A 108 -16.70 2.34 -3.92
N PRO A 109 -16.94 3.38 -3.11
CA PRO A 109 -16.40 3.47 -1.75
C PRO A 109 -16.68 2.18 -0.96
N GLY A 110 -15.71 1.68 -0.20
CA GLY A 110 -15.84 0.43 0.55
C GLY A 110 -15.71 -0.88 -0.26
N SER A 111 -15.54 -0.83 -1.59
CA SER A 111 -15.44 -2.03 -2.45
C SER A 111 -14.14 -2.86 -2.29
N GLY A 112 -13.28 -2.53 -1.32
CA GLY A 112 -12.04 -3.27 -1.09
C GLY A 112 -10.85 -2.91 -1.99
N LYS A 113 -10.86 -1.80 -2.73
CA LYS A 113 -9.74 -1.38 -3.62
C LYS A 113 -8.40 -1.31 -2.89
N THR A 114 -8.37 -0.60 -1.76
CA THR A 114 -7.17 -0.45 -0.93
C THR A 114 -6.70 -1.81 -0.42
N THR A 115 -7.64 -2.66 0.02
CA THR A 115 -7.34 -4.03 0.47
C THR A 115 -6.77 -4.88 -0.65
N PHE A 116 -7.28 -4.75 -1.88
CA PHE A 116 -6.78 -5.47 -3.05
C PHE A 116 -5.36 -5.05 -3.40
N LEU A 117 -5.06 -3.74 -3.44
CA LEU A 117 -3.71 -3.25 -3.69
C LEU A 117 -2.71 -3.68 -2.61
N LYS A 118 -3.12 -3.64 -1.33
CA LYS A 118 -2.30 -4.13 -0.21
C LYS A 118 -2.07 -5.65 -0.29
N ALA A 119 -3.08 -6.42 -0.68
CA ALA A 119 -2.96 -7.87 -0.85
C ALA A 119 -1.99 -8.25 -1.97
N LEU A 120 -2.00 -7.51 -3.08
CA LEU A 120 -1.03 -7.70 -4.16
C LEU A 120 0.39 -7.33 -3.71
N ALA A 121 0.55 -6.21 -3.02
CA ALA A 121 1.85 -5.73 -2.55
C ALA A 121 2.39 -6.43 -1.29
N GLY A 122 1.73 -7.49 -0.81
CA GLY A 122 2.15 -8.21 0.39
C GLY A 122 2.04 -7.41 1.70
N LYS A 123 1.40 -6.24 1.70
CA LYS A 123 1.24 -5.34 2.87
C LYS A 123 -0.14 -5.47 3.51
N LEU A 124 -0.71 -6.67 3.53
CA LEU A 124 -2.00 -6.92 4.16
C LEU A 124 -1.85 -6.92 5.69
N ASP A 125 -2.84 -6.36 6.40
CA ASP A 125 -2.86 -6.39 7.87
C ASP A 125 -2.93 -7.84 8.39
N LEU A 126 -2.23 -8.14 9.48
CA LEU A 126 -2.19 -9.43 10.16
C LEU A 126 -3.59 -9.90 10.61
N SER A 127 -4.51 -8.97 10.84
CA SER A 127 -5.91 -9.27 11.17
C SER A 127 -6.68 -9.92 10.02
N LEU A 128 -6.21 -9.76 8.78
CA LEU A 128 -6.86 -10.23 7.56
C LEU A 128 -6.23 -11.54 7.08
N LYS A 129 -7.07 -12.50 6.69
CA LYS A 129 -6.62 -13.77 6.12
C LYS A 129 -6.65 -13.70 4.60
N ARG A 130 -5.49 -13.84 3.97
CA ARG A 130 -5.34 -14.02 2.52
C ARG A 130 -5.44 -15.50 2.15
N LYS A 131 -6.23 -15.81 1.12
CA LYS A 131 -6.25 -17.10 0.40
C LYS A 131 -6.02 -16.83 -1.09
N GLY A 132 -5.62 -17.87 -1.82
CA GLY A 132 -5.21 -17.74 -3.22
C GLY A 132 -3.74 -17.35 -3.35
N LYS A 133 -3.31 -17.12 -4.59
CA LYS A 133 -1.91 -16.88 -4.94
C LYS A 133 -1.73 -15.53 -5.61
N VAL A 134 -0.60 -14.91 -5.34
CA VAL A 134 -0.08 -13.75 -6.08
C VAL A 134 1.31 -14.15 -6.57
N MET A 135 1.61 -13.89 -7.83
CA MET A 135 2.90 -14.23 -8.45
C MET A 135 3.48 -13.01 -9.14
N TYR A 136 4.79 -12.80 -8.99
CA TYR A 136 5.56 -11.84 -9.80
C TYR A 136 6.44 -12.61 -10.77
N ASN A 137 6.30 -12.36 -12.08
CA ASN A 137 7.06 -13.06 -13.13
C ASN A 137 6.96 -14.60 -13.08
N GLY A 138 5.86 -15.14 -12.54
CA GLY A 138 5.64 -16.58 -12.39
C GLY A 138 6.04 -17.13 -11.01
N ASP A 139 6.78 -16.37 -10.20
CA ASP A 139 7.18 -16.79 -8.86
C ASP A 139 6.16 -16.34 -7.81
N GLU A 140 5.74 -17.27 -6.94
CA GLU A 140 4.76 -16.97 -5.90
C GLU A 140 5.32 -16.02 -4.84
N VAL A 141 4.53 -14.99 -4.51
CA VAL A 141 4.86 -14.00 -3.48
C VAL A 141 4.95 -14.67 -2.13
N ASN A 142 6.18 -14.77 -1.65
CA ASN A 142 6.55 -15.29 -0.35
C ASN A 142 7.50 -14.30 0.34
N SER A 143 7.93 -14.64 1.57
CA SER A 143 8.88 -13.81 2.33
C SER A 143 10.24 -13.62 1.66
N SER A 144 10.57 -14.41 0.63
CA SER A 144 11.80 -14.30 -0.16
C SER A 144 11.66 -13.47 -1.44
N THR A 145 10.47 -12.95 -1.75
CA THR A 145 10.30 -12.07 -2.92
C THR A 145 11.04 -10.75 -2.67
N PRO A 146 11.93 -10.32 -3.58
CA PRO A 146 12.67 -9.08 -3.39
C PRO A 146 11.73 -7.87 -3.26
N GLN A 147 11.89 -7.11 -2.17
CA GLN A 147 11.06 -5.93 -1.89
C GLN A 147 11.14 -4.87 -3.00
N HIS A 148 12.24 -4.83 -3.76
CA HIS A 148 12.39 -3.90 -4.88
C HIS A 148 11.45 -4.19 -6.07
N MET A 149 10.79 -5.35 -6.12
CA MET A 149 9.88 -5.68 -7.21
C MET A 149 8.49 -5.03 -7.07
N HIS A 150 8.12 -4.58 -5.86
CA HIS A 150 6.80 -4.02 -5.60
C HIS A 150 6.85 -2.94 -4.51
N ALA A 151 6.23 -1.79 -4.79
CA ALA A 151 6.04 -0.73 -3.83
C ALA A 151 4.55 -0.41 -3.70
N TYR A 152 4.08 -0.35 -2.45
CA TYR A 152 2.76 0.19 -2.13
C TYR A 152 2.90 1.60 -1.60
N ILE A 153 2.30 2.55 -2.30
CA ILE A 153 2.19 3.96 -1.91
C ILE A 153 0.82 4.13 -1.25
N SER A 154 0.82 4.60 0.00
CA SER A 154 -0.41 4.85 0.76
C SER A 154 -1.14 6.08 0.25
N GLN A 155 -2.40 6.23 0.69
CA GLN A 155 -3.19 7.44 0.41
C GLN A 155 -2.63 8.69 1.12
N TYR A 156 -1.94 8.48 2.25
CA TYR A 156 -1.30 9.53 3.00
C TYR A 156 0.21 9.43 2.79
N ASP A 157 0.82 10.57 2.51
CA ASP A 157 2.26 10.71 2.46
C ASP A 157 2.77 11.09 3.85
N LEU A 158 3.80 10.39 4.32
CA LEU A 158 4.46 10.67 5.58
C LEU A 158 5.81 11.33 5.27
N HIS A 159 5.90 12.64 5.47
CA HIS A 159 7.12 13.41 5.29
C HIS A 159 7.51 14.13 6.58
N HIS A 160 8.82 14.29 6.79
CA HIS A 160 9.32 15.07 7.90
C HIS A 160 9.21 16.56 7.57
N ALA A 161 8.48 17.33 8.39
CA ALA A 161 8.12 18.71 8.08
C ALA A 161 9.33 19.67 8.03
N GLU A 162 10.43 19.32 8.70
CA GLU A 162 11.64 20.13 8.77
C GLU A 162 12.63 19.87 7.62
N MET A 163 12.38 18.83 6.80
CA MET A 163 13.26 18.48 5.69
C MET A 163 12.76 19.05 4.37
N THR A 164 13.69 19.58 3.58
CA THR A 164 13.45 19.91 2.18
C THR A 164 13.28 18.64 1.33
N VAL A 165 12.74 18.80 0.11
CA VAL A 165 12.59 17.70 -0.85
C VAL A 165 13.94 17.05 -1.16
N ARG A 166 15.00 17.86 -1.32
CA ARG A 166 16.36 17.36 -1.57
C ARG A 166 16.85 16.51 -0.41
N GLU A 167 16.80 17.02 0.81
CA GLU A 167 17.23 16.29 2.00
C GLU A 167 16.43 14.99 2.20
N THR A 168 15.14 14.99 1.87
CA THR A 168 14.29 13.79 1.96
C THR A 168 14.73 12.72 0.97
N ILE A 169 15.04 13.10 -0.27
CA ILE A 169 15.52 12.17 -1.31
C ILE A 169 16.92 11.66 -0.98
N ASP A 170 17.82 12.54 -0.53
CA ASP A 170 19.18 12.18 -0.14
C ASP A 170 19.15 11.20 1.05
N PHE A 171 18.36 11.49 2.09
CA PHE A 171 18.16 10.58 3.21
C PHE A 171 17.62 9.20 2.77
N ALA A 172 16.66 9.18 1.85
CA ALA A 172 16.12 7.92 1.31
C ALA A 172 17.17 7.14 0.50
N SER A 173 17.99 7.82 -0.31
CA SER A 173 19.11 7.21 -1.05
C SER A 173 20.09 6.51 -0.10
N ASN A 174 20.53 7.24 0.92
CA ASN A 174 21.52 6.73 1.87
C ASN A 174 20.98 5.52 2.65
N MET A 175 19.70 5.54 3.02
CA MET A 175 19.04 4.42 3.72
C MET A 175 18.80 3.19 2.82
N LEU A 176 18.62 3.39 1.52
CA LEU A 176 18.47 2.30 0.55
C LEU A 176 19.82 1.69 0.12
N GLY A 177 20.94 2.24 0.60
CA GLY A 177 22.29 1.75 0.29
C GLY A 177 22.69 1.96 -1.17
N THR A 178 22.18 3.01 -1.82
CA THR A 178 22.56 3.37 -3.19
C THR A 178 23.84 4.19 -3.28
N ASP A 179 24.41 4.55 -2.13
CA ASP A 179 25.72 5.20 -2.03
C ASP A 179 26.80 4.13 -2.24
N ASN A 180 27.10 3.87 -3.52
CA ASN A 180 28.33 3.20 -3.90
C ASN A 180 29.50 4.18 -3.66
N GLU A 181 30.08 4.15 -2.47
CA GLU A 181 31.54 4.35 -2.30
C GLU A 181 32.28 3.03 -2.56
#